data_AF-A0A673N446-F1
#
_entry.id   AF-A0A673N446-F1
#
_cell.length_a   1.000
_cell.length_b   1.000
_cell.length_c   1.000
_cell.angle_alpha   90.00
_cell.angle_beta   90.00
_cell.angle_gamma   90.00
#
_symmetry.space_group_name_H-M   'P 1'
#
loop_
_entity.id
_entity.type
_entity.pdbx_description
1 polymer ?
#
loop_
_entity_poly.entity_id
_entity_poly.type
_entity_poly.pdbx_seq_one_letter_code
_entity_poly.pdbx_strand_id
1 'polypeptide(L)'
;MNLHQVLTGAVNPGENCFSVGSVNNQPFTAYASGCDIVILGSDFERIQIIPGAKHGNIQVGCQVSIAASYGNIICVFEPVEVSPQGKAQNVSFFWNKYTLLKRSAAPTHFIKFSPDGEFFATAGQVCVCSYMTYAHYSKSFDCFV
;
A
#
# COMPACT_ATOMS: atom_id res chain seq x y z
N MET A 1 -11.12 15.86 32.83
CA MET A 1 -10.40 15.17 31.75
C MET A 1 -11.24 15.28 30.50
N ASN A 2 -10.74 15.94 29.45
CA ASN A 2 -11.38 15.87 28.14
C ASN A 2 -11.10 14.47 27.59
N LEU A 3 -12.14 13.66 27.40
CA LEU A 3 -12.00 12.38 26.73
C LEU A 3 -11.64 12.66 25.27
N HIS A 4 -10.35 12.62 24.94
CA HIS A 4 -9.93 12.43 23.57
C HIS A 4 -10.11 10.94 23.27
N GLN A 5 -11.10 10.60 22.46
CA GLN A 5 -11.23 9.23 21.98
C GLN A 5 -9.96 8.90 21.19
N VAL A 6 -9.23 7.88 21.63
CA VAL A 6 -8.14 7.29 20.85
C VAL A 6 -8.78 6.23 19.97
N LEU A 7 -8.98 6.55 18.69
CA LEU A 7 -9.34 5.55 17.69
C LEU A 7 -8.07 4.73 17.42
N THR A 8 -7.99 3.53 18.00
CA THR A 8 -7.00 2.53 17.57
C THR A 8 -7.28 2.23 16.10
N GLY A 9 -6.33 2.53 15.21
CA GLY A 9 -6.54 2.46 13.76
C GLY A 9 -6.66 3.81 13.05
N ALA A 10 -6.32 4.93 13.70
CA ALA A 10 -6.25 6.23 13.04
C ALA A 10 -5.14 6.27 11.97
N VAL A 11 -5.38 7.03 10.89
CA VAL A 11 -4.37 7.24 9.85
C VAL A 11 -3.14 7.95 10.41
N ASN A 12 -1.96 7.54 9.95
CA ASN A 12 -0.69 8.19 10.28
C ASN A 12 -0.75 9.69 9.93
N PRO A 13 -0.18 10.56 10.77
CA PRO A 13 -0.06 11.98 10.44
C PRO A 13 0.89 12.17 9.25
N GLY A 14 0.61 13.18 8.43
CA GLY A 14 1.40 13.53 7.25
C GLY A 14 0.71 13.24 5.93
N GLU A 15 1.37 13.59 4.83
CA GLU A 15 0.89 13.35 3.48
C GLU A 15 1.19 11.91 3.04
N ASN A 16 0.40 11.36 2.11
CA ASN A 16 0.58 10.03 1.48
C ASN A 16 0.43 8.81 2.41
N CYS A 17 -0.16 9.02 3.58
CA CYS A 17 -0.55 7.96 4.51
C CYS A 17 -1.84 7.24 4.09
N PHE A 18 -2.47 7.61 2.96
CA PHE A 18 -3.58 6.88 2.38
C PHE A 18 -3.55 6.98 0.86
N SER A 19 -4.17 6.00 0.19
CA SER A 19 -4.36 5.99 -1.25
C SER A 19 -5.62 5.19 -1.59
N VAL A 20 -6.27 5.57 -2.68
CA VAL A 20 -7.42 4.86 -3.25
C VAL A 20 -6.92 4.05 -4.45
N GLY A 21 -7.35 2.80 -4.53
CA GLY A 21 -7.16 1.94 -5.69
C GLY A 21 -8.48 1.37 -6.17
N SER A 22 -8.44 0.53 -7.20
CA SER A 22 -9.61 -0.15 -7.72
C SER A 22 -9.24 -1.53 -8.26
N VAL A 23 -10.05 -2.54 -7.94
CA VAL A 23 -9.97 -3.89 -8.53
C VAL A 23 -11.32 -4.17 -9.19
N ASN A 24 -11.33 -4.55 -10.48
CA ASN A 24 -12.58 -4.78 -11.24
C ASN A 24 -13.59 -3.61 -11.14
N ASN A 25 -13.10 -2.37 -11.24
CA ASN A 25 -13.86 -1.13 -11.09
C ASN A 25 -14.53 -0.94 -9.71
N GLN A 26 -14.19 -1.75 -8.71
CA GLN A 26 -14.61 -1.57 -7.32
C GLN A 26 -13.50 -0.83 -6.55
N PRO A 27 -13.76 0.39 -6.06
CA PRO A 27 -12.75 1.15 -5.33
C PRO A 27 -12.50 0.54 -3.96
N PHE A 28 -11.24 0.65 -3.52
CA PHE A 28 -10.83 0.35 -2.15
C PHE A 28 -9.95 1.47 -1.62
N THR A 29 -9.94 1.66 -0.30
CA THR A 29 -9.05 2.62 0.36
C THR A 29 -8.02 1.85 1.17
N ALA A 30 -6.74 2.11 0.96
CA ALA A 30 -5.69 1.63 1.85
C ALA A 30 -5.07 2.82 2.59
N TYR A 31 -4.84 2.66 3.89
CA TYR A 31 -4.19 3.69 4.68
C TYR A 31 -3.24 3.11 5.72
N ALA A 32 -2.23 3.89 6.05
CA ALA A 32 -1.20 3.60 7.02
C ALA A 32 -1.71 3.93 8.44
N SER A 33 -1.63 2.97 9.36
CA SER A 33 -1.95 3.15 10.78
C SER A 33 -0.83 2.55 11.62
N GLY A 34 0.01 3.39 12.21
CA GLY A 34 1.28 2.98 12.77
C GLY A 34 2.16 2.33 11.69
N CYS A 35 2.52 1.07 11.91
CA CYS A 35 3.21 0.24 10.92
C CYS A 35 2.27 -0.64 10.07
N ASP A 36 0.97 -0.63 10.35
CA ASP A 36 0.02 -1.50 9.66
C ASP A 36 -0.59 -0.81 8.44
N ILE A 37 -1.03 -1.61 7.48
CA ILE A 37 -1.88 -1.16 6.38
C ILE A 37 -3.30 -1.63 6.68
N VAL A 38 -4.22 -0.68 6.78
CA VAL A 38 -5.65 -0.96 6.89
C VAL A 38 -6.30 -0.79 5.52
N ILE A 39 -7.11 -1.76 5.12
CA ILE A 39 -7.77 -1.79 3.81
C ILE A 39 -9.29 -1.77 4.05
N LEU A 40 -9.95 -0.80 3.44
CA LEU A 40 -11.39 -0.59 3.49
C LEU A 40 -12.01 -0.81 2.12
N GLY A 41 -13.24 -1.33 2.11
CA GLY A 41 -14.07 -1.41 0.93
C GLY A 41 -14.62 -0.06 0.49
N SER A 42 -15.42 -0.08 -0.58
CA SER A 42 -16.10 1.09 -1.12
C SER A 42 -17.15 1.68 -0.17
N ASP A 43 -17.64 0.87 0.77
CA ASP A 43 -18.54 1.21 1.87
C ASP A 43 -17.80 1.65 3.14
N PHE A 44 -16.47 1.75 3.10
CA PHE A 44 -15.59 2.00 4.25
C PHE A 44 -15.61 0.90 5.33
N GLU A 45 -16.21 -0.27 5.05
CA GLU A 45 -16.08 -1.42 5.93
C GLU A 45 -14.68 -2.02 5.82
N ARG A 46 -14.15 -2.49 6.95
CA ARG A 46 -12.78 -3.02 7.02
C ARG A 46 -12.70 -4.40 6.37
N ILE A 47 -11.97 -4.50 5.27
CA ILE A 47 -11.69 -5.75 4.57
C ILE A 47 -10.55 -6.52 5.24
N GLN A 48 -9.42 -5.84 5.48
CA GLN A 48 -8.19 -6.49 5.93
C GLN A 48 -7.28 -5.53 6.69
N ILE A 49 -6.47 -6.08 7.60
CA ILE A 49 -5.28 -5.43 8.15
C ILE A 49 -4.07 -6.26 7.73
N ILE A 50 -3.09 -5.61 7.09
CA ILE A 50 -1.79 -6.21 6.83
C ILE A 50 -0.84 -5.72 7.94
N PRO A 51 -0.41 -6.62 8.85
CA PRO A 51 0.46 -6.23 9.94
C PRO A 51 1.86 -5.86 9.43
N GLY A 52 2.36 -4.73 9.91
CA GLY A 52 3.74 -4.30 9.68
C GLY A 52 4.72 -5.06 10.56
N ALA A 53 5.88 -5.42 9.99
CA ALA A 53 6.96 -6.08 10.75
C ALA A 53 8.00 -5.10 11.34
N LYS A 54 7.92 -3.81 11.02
CA LYS A 54 8.92 -2.80 11.40
C LYS A 54 8.26 -1.54 11.98
N HIS A 55 8.89 -0.98 13.01
CA HIS A 55 8.49 0.27 13.62
C HIS A 55 8.70 1.46 12.68
N GLY A 56 7.76 2.41 12.69
CA GLY A 56 7.83 3.67 11.95
C GLY A 56 6.55 3.98 11.18
N ASN A 57 6.37 5.26 10.83
CA ASN A 57 5.26 5.69 9.98
C ASN A 57 5.51 5.22 8.56
N ILE A 58 4.60 4.42 8.03
CA ILE A 58 4.66 3.93 6.65
C ILE A 58 3.90 4.86 5.71
N GLN A 59 4.28 4.86 4.44
CA GLN A 59 3.55 5.51 3.35
C GLN A 59 2.90 4.46 2.46
N VAL A 60 1.79 4.80 1.82
CA VAL A 60 1.06 3.87 0.94
C VAL A 60 0.71 4.52 -0.40
N GLY A 61 0.82 3.73 -1.46
CA GLY A 61 0.30 4.05 -2.78
C GLY A 61 -0.54 2.89 -3.30
N CYS A 62 -1.57 3.18 -4.10
CA CYS A 62 -2.46 2.17 -4.65
C CYS A 62 -2.76 2.42 -6.13
N GLN A 63 -2.97 1.32 -6.86
CA GLN A 63 -3.73 1.31 -8.11
C GLN A 63 -4.63 0.08 -8.10
N VAL A 64 -4.16 -1.06 -8.62
CA VAL A 64 -4.76 -2.38 -8.37
C VAL A 64 -4.07 -3.02 -7.15
N SER A 65 -2.74 -2.93 -7.14
CA SER A 65 -1.87 -3.35 -6.05
C SER A 65 -1.66 -2.25 -5.03
N ILE A 66 -1.20 -2.63 -3.84
CA ILE A 66 -0.81 -1.73 -2.76
C ILE A 66 0.71 -1.76 -2.66
N ALA A 67 1.37 -0.61 -2.72
CA ALA A 67 2.78 -0.47 -2.37
C ALA A 67 2.90 0.29 -1.05
N ALA A 68 3.73 -0.20 -0.13
CA ALA A 68 3.98 0.43 1.15
C ALA A 68 5.48 0.56 1.43
N SER A 69 5.89 1.71 1.97
CA SER A 69 7.28 1.94 2.40
C SER A 69 7.44 1.78 3.91
N TYR A 70 8.37 0.91 4.30
CA TYR A 70 8.86 0.71 5.66
C TYR A 70 10.28 1.26 5.76
N GLY A 71 10.39 2.59 5.84
CA GLY A 71 11.67 3.29 5.68
C GLY A 71 12.18 3.14 4.24
N ASN A 72 13.29 2.43 4.05
CA ASN A 72 13.88 2.19 2.74
C ASN A 72 13.51 0.83 2.12
N ILE A 73 12.58 0.09 2.73
CA ILE A 73 12.05 -1.14 2.17
C ILE A 73 10.68 -0.85 1.59
N ILE A 74 10.45 -1.26 0.35
CA ILE A 74 9.16 -1.13 -0.32
C ILE A 74 8.60 -2.53 -0.52
N CYS A 75 7.37 -2.75 -0.04
CA CYS A 75 6.63 -3.98 -0.20
C CYS A 75 5.44 -3.74 -1.13
N VAL A 76 5.25 -4.59 -2.13
CA VAL A 76 4.07 -4.56 -3.00
C VAL A 76 3.19 -5.78 -2.73
N PHE A 77 1.91 -5.52 -2.48
CA PHE A 77 0.87 -6.51 -2.20
C PHE A 77 -0.10 -6.50 -3.38
N GLU A 78 -0.34 -7.65 -3.97
CA GLU A 78 -1.28 -7.81 -5.08
C GLU A 78 -2.63 -8.33 -4.56
N PRO A 79 -3.76 -7.93 -5.17
CA PRO A 79 -5.05 -8.47 -4.81
C PRO A 79 -5.15 -9.92 -5.25
N VAL A 80 -5.61 -10.77 -4.34
CA VAL A 80 -5.95 -12.16 -4.60
C VAL A 80 -7.45 -12.28 -4.50
N GLU A 81 -8.06 -12.79 -5.56
CA GLU A 81 -9.48 -13.07 -5.62
C GLU A 81 -9.79 -14.23 -4.66
N VAL A 82 -10.68 -13.97 -3.70
CA VAL A 82 -11.13 -14.98 -2.75
C VAL A 82 -12.59 -15.27 -3.07
N SER A 83 -12.86 -16.54 -3.40
CA SER A 83 -14.23 -16.99 -3.64
C SER A 83 -15.05 -16.83 -2.36
N PRO A 84 -16.29 -16.31 -2.46
CA PRO A 84 -17.11 -16.10 -1.28
C PRO A 84 -17.39 -17.44 -0.58
N GLN A 85 -16.97 -17.55 0.68
CA GLN A 85 -17.39 -18.64 1.56
C GLN A 85 -18.80 -18.34 2.09
N GLY A 86 -19.83 -18.56 1.27
CA GLY A 86 -21.24 -18.41 1.67
C GLY A 86 -22.13 -17.74 0.62
N LYS A 87 -23.40 -17.46 1.00
CA LYS A 87 -24.47 -16.94 0.11
C LYS A 87 -24.30 -15.47 -0.36
N ALA A 88 -23.20 -14.79 -0.01
CA ALA A 88 -22.95 -13.43 -0.48
C ALA A 88 -22.30 -13.48 -1.88
N GLN A 89 -23.00 -12.93 -2.87
CA GLN A 89 -22.64 -12.95 -4.31
C GLN A 89 -21.53 -11.95 -4.71
N ASN A 90 -20.84 -11.32 -3.76
CA ASN A 90 -19.78 -10.37 -4.06
C ASN A 90 -18.41 -11.05 -3.96
N VAL A 91 -17.66 -11.02 -5.06
CA VAL A 91 -16.23 -11.36 -5.09
C VAL A 91 -15.50 -10.47 -4.09
N SER A 92 -14.75 -11.07 -3.17
CA SER A 92 -13.92 -10.35 -2.19
C SER A 92 -12.45 -10.47 -2.58
N PHE A 93 -11.68 -9.38 -2.43
CA PHE A 93 -10.24 -9.39 -2.62
C PHE A 93 -9.53 -9.30 -1.29
N PHE A 94 -8.43 -10.04 -1.16
CA PHE A 94 -7.47 -9.89 -0.05
C PHE A 94 -6.08 -9.63 -0.63
N TRP A 95 -5.29 -8.82 0.06
CA TRP A 95 -3.91 -8.53 -0.31
C TRP A 95 -2.99 -9.44 0.51
N ASN A 96 -2.34 -10.39 -0.17
CA ASN A 96 -1.48 -11.38 0.48
C ASN A 96 -0.06 -10.85 0.75
N LYS A 97 0.68 -11.51 1.66
CA LYS A 97 2.05 -11.14 2.04
C LYS A 97 2.93 -10.93 0.81
N TYR A 98 3.50 -9.73 0.70
CA TYR A 98 4.15 -9.09 -0.46
C TYR A 98 4.64 -10.02 -1.59
N THR A 99 4.25 -9.72 -2.83
CA THR A 99 4.80 -10.35 -4.05
C THR A 99 6.17 -9.77 -4.40
N LEU A 100 6.42 -8.50 -4.05
CA LEU A 100 7.66 -7.78 -4.39
C LEU A 100 8.26 -7.08 -3.17
N LEU A 101 9.56 -7.28 -2.97
CA LEU A 101 10.35 -6.53 -1.98
C LEU A 101 11.47 -5.77 -2.69
N LYS A 102 11.50 -4.45 -2.53
CA LYS A 102 12.55 -3.57 -3.06
C LYS A 102 13.23 -2.81 -1.93
N ARG A 103 14.46 -2.36 -2.21
CA ARG A 103 15.22 -1.49 -1.32
C ARG A 103 15.57 -0.21 -2.08
N SER A 104 15.19 0.93 -1.51
CA SER A 104 15.62 2.25 -1.97
C SER A 104 16.92 2.65 -1.27
N ALA A 105 17.65 3.61 -1.85
CA ALA A 105 18.88 4.13 -1.27
C ALA A 105 18.64 4.90 0.05
N ALA A 106 17.47 5.53 0.19
CA ALA A 106 17.05 6.29 1.37
C ALA A 106 15.59 6.01 1.74
N PRO A 107 15.11 6.42 2.93
CA PRO A 107 13.70 6.32 3.29
C PRO A 107 12.77 6.93 2.24
N THR A 108 11.73 6.19 1.88
CA THR A 108 10.75 6.59 0.86
C THR A 108 9.60 7.36 1.50
N HIS A 109 9.32 8.55 0.97
CA HIS A 109 8.27 9.45 1.44
C HIS A 109 7.09 9.53 0.47
N PHE A 110 7.28 9.18 -0.81
CA PHE A 110 6.24 9.19 -1.82
C PHE A 110 6.24 7.88 -2.59
N ILE A 111 5.05 7.37 -2.88
CA ILE A 111 4.82 6.22 -3.73
C ILE A 111 3.64 6.55 -4.64
N LYS A 112 3.81 6.42 -5.96
CA LYS A 112 2.72 6.57 -6.93
C LYS A 112 2.84 5.53 -8.02
N PHE A 113 1.73 4.86 -8.31
CA PHE A 113 1.62 3.97 -9.46
C PHE A 113 1.36 4.78 -10.73
N SER A 114 1.78 4.23 -11.87
CA SER A 114 1.29 4.67 -13.17
C SER A 114 -0.21 4.36 -13.32
N PRO A 115 -0.95 5.07 -14.18
CA PRO A 115 -2.39 4.83 -14.37
C PRO A 115 -2.75 3.40 -14.80
N ASP A 116 -1.85 2.72 -15.51
CA ASP A 116 -2.00 1.32 -15.93
C ASP A 116 -1.58 0.30 -14.84
N GLY A 117 -0.93 0.75 -13.77
CA GLY A 117 -0.43 -0.12 -12.70
C GLY A 117 0.81 -0.96 -13.08
N GLU A 118 1.40 -0.76 -14.25
CA GLU A 118 2.60 -1.50 -14.69
C GLU A 118 3.89 -1.03 -13.99
N PHE A 119 3.90 0.24 -13.55
CA PHE A 119 5.03 0.86 -12.90
C PHE A 119 4.60 1.56 -11.62
N PHE A 120 5.57 1.77 -10.74
CA PHE A 120 5.43 2.76 -9.68
C PHE A 120 6.75 3.49 -9.46
N ALA A 121 6.64 4.77 -9.15
CA ALA A 121 7.75 5.61 -8.77
C ALA A 121 7.75 5.80 -7.25
N THR A 122 8.94 5.89 -6.69
CA THR A 122 9.17 6.26 -5.30
C THR A 122 10.11 7.44 -5.22
N ALA A 123 9.85 8.35 -4.29
CA ALA A 123 10.77 9.43 -3.96
C ALA A 123 11.11 9.41 -2.47
N GLY A 124 12.40 9.49 -2.18
CA GLY A 124 12.96 9.75 -0.86
C GLY A 124 13.74 11.06 -0.86
N GLN A 125 14.38 11.38 0.27
CA GLN A 125 15.08 12.66 0.45
C GLN A 125 16.23 12.90 -0.55
N VAL A 126 16.90 11.83 -1.00
CA VAL A 126 18.10 11.90 -1.86
C VAL A 126 18.02 10.94 -3.05
N CYS A 127 16.85 10.36 -3.32
CA CYS A 127 16.70 9.44 -4.43
C CYS A 127 15.28 9.41 -4.97
N VAL A 128 15.14 9.39 -6.29
CA VAL A 128 13.89 9.01 -6.98
C VAL A 128 14.17 7.74 -7.75
N CYS A 129 13.36 6.70 -7.55
CA CYS A 129 13.52 5.41 -8.20
C CYS A 129 12.19 4.93 -8.80
N SER A 130 12.25 4.38 -10.01
CA SER A 130 11.11 3.75 -10.71
C SER A 130 11.23 2.24 -10.72
N TYR A 131 10.13 1.55 -10.46
CA TYR A 131 10.04 0.09 -10.37
C TYR A 131 8.92 -0.44 -11.26
N MET A 132 9.12 -1.63 -11.83
CA MET A 132 8.10 -2.37 -12.56
C MET A 132 7.38 -3.35 -11.62
N THR A 133 6.06 -3.44 -11.71
CA THR A 133 5.21 -4.21 -10.78
C THR A 133 5.26 -5.72 -11.04
N TYR A 134 5.36 -6.15 -12.31
CA TYR A 134 5.17 -7.56 -12.72
C TYR A 134 6.43 -8.40 -12.94
N ALA A 135 7.66 -7.87 -12.82
CA ALA A 135 8.86 -8.65 -13.17
C ALA A 135 9.63 -9.23 -11.99
N HIS A 136 9.83 -10.54 -12.08
CA HIS A 136 10.91 -11.31 -11.46
C HIS A 136 12.33 -10.81 -11.81
N TYR A 137 12.46 -9.82 -12.71
CA TYR A 137 13.71 -9.15 -13.06
C TYR A 137 13.66 -7.67 -12.68
N SER A 138 14.45 -7.30 -11.67
CA SER A 138 14.59 -5.92 -11.23
C SER A 138 15.64 -5.18 -12.04
N LYS A 139 15.22 -4.22 -12.85
CA LYS A 139 16.04 -3.04 -13.11
C LYS A 139 15.32 -1.86 -12.47
N SER A 140 15.95 -1.18 -11.51
CA SER A 140 15.58 0.21 -11.24
C SER A 140 16.03 0.97 -12.48
N PHE A 141 15.08 1.53 -13.21
CA PHE A 141 15.43 2.10 -14.51
C PHE A 141 16.30 3.34 -14.35
N ASP A 142 16.08 4.13 -13.30
CA ASP A 142 16.95 5.24 -12.91
C ASP A 142 16.77 5.48 -11.41
N CYS A 143 17.85 5.42 -10.63
CA CYS A 143 17.88 6.09 -9.33
C CYS A 143 18.74 7.34 -9.50
N PHE A 144 18.10 8.50 -9.64
CA PHE A 144 18.81 9.79 -9.67
C PHE A 144 19.15 10.18 -8.23
N VAL A 145 20.43 10.43 -7.97
CA VAL A 145 20.95 11.02 -6.72
C VAL A 145 21.20 12.49 -6.95
#